data_AF-A0A177B8R3-F1
#
_entry.id   AF-A0A177B8R3-F1
#
_cell.length_a   1.000
_cell.length_b   1.000
_cell.length_c   1.000
_cell.angle_alpha   90.00
_cell.angle_beta   90.00
_cell.angle_gamma   90.00
#
_symmetry.space_group_name_H-M   'P 1'
#
loop_
_entity.id
_entity.type
_entity.pdbx_description
1 polymer ?
#
loop_
_entity_poly.entity_id
_entity_poly.type
_entity_poly.pdbx_seq_one_letter_code
_entity_poly.pdbx_strand_id
1 'polypeptide(L)'
;MTNKRNKMYGGLIDKKLSNFSRLPRYKDILGRYHFLQKESKGSSTSLIVSNMIYEINTLWTKMSIPVMSNSNIKRNILNFIKKYKTISKGHSNKSKMNKFNDSLNNIFDATPPCPKFLCYEDKEFYNLQKTSGGSIGYISKLMKDMKLNIFCQLNNTYEEYDALEDDFKLNEKVDSKIFVSVNLTSYIAESVLGLVNIKCAKRGAIQKGLSDINTTN
;
A
#
# COMPACT_ATOMS: atom_id res chain seq x y z
N MET A 1 -25.66 -17.17 -23.78
CA MET A 1 -24.61 -16.73 -24.72
C MET A 1 -23.52 -15.96 -23.97
N THR A 2 -22.47 -16.64 -23.52
CA THR A 2 -21.32 -16.01 -22.84
C THR A 2 -20.43 -15.34 -23.89
N ASN A 3 -20.42 -14.01 -23.86
CA ASN A 3 -19.75 -13.15 -24.84
C ASN A 3 -18.25 -13.52 -24.95
N LYS A 4 -17.81 -13.94 -26.14
CA LYS A 4 -16.42 -14.33 -26.48
C LYS A 4 -15.38 -13.28 -26.03
N ARG A 5 -15.81 -12.01 -25.89
CA ARG A 5 -15.02 -10.87 -25.40
C ARG A 5 -14.67 -10.92 -23.90
N ASN A 6 -15.49 -11.55 -23.05
CA ASN A 6 -15.22 -11.65 -21.61
C ASN A 6 -14.06 -12.60 -21.28
N LYS A 7 -13.74 -13.52 -22.19
CA LYS A 7 -12.67 -14.52 -22.00
C LYS A 7 -11.28 -13.94 -22.26
N MET A 8 -11.18 -12.83 -23.00
CA MET A 8 -9.90 -12.28 -23.45
C MET A 8 -9.21 -11.36 -22.41
N TYR A 9 -9.93 -10.95 -21.36
CA TYR A 9 -9.49 -9.86 -20.48
C TYR A 9 -9.53 -10.16 -18.96
N GLY A 10 -9.46 -11.44 -18.58
CA GLY A 10 -9.34 -11.86 -17.17
C GLY A 10 -10.64 -12.25 -16.46
N GLY A 11 -11.77 -12.29 -17.17
CA GLY A 11 -13.06 -12.68 -16.60
C GLY A 11 -13.74 -11.58 -15.77
N LEU A 12 -14.94 -11.85 -15.29
CA LEU A 12 -15.66 -10.96 -14.38
C LEU A 12 -15.11 -11.11 -12.96
N ILE A 13 -14.86 -10.00 -12.27
CA ILE A 13 -14.39 -10.00 -10.89
C ILE A 13 -15.52 -9.54 -9.97
N ASP A 14 -16.17 -10.53 -9.37
CA ASP A 14 -17.25 -10.35 -8.40
C ASP A 14 -16.74 -9.85 -7.04
N LYS A 15 -15.56 -10.31 -6.62
CA LYS A 15 -14.93 -9.86 -5.37
C LYS A 15 -14.58 -8.37 -5.46
N LYS A 16 -14.94 -7.60 -4.42
CA LYS A 16 -14.51 -6.20 -4.27
C LYS A 16 -12.98 -6.09 -4.29
N LEU A 17 -12.44 -5.04 -4.89
CA LEU A 17 -10.98 -4.80 -4.90
C LEU A 17 -10.43 -4.65 -3.47
N SER A 18 -11.20 -4.08 -2.56
CA SER A 18 -10.87 -3.95 -1.12
C SER A 18 -10.56 -5.28 -0.43
N ASN A 19 -11.04 -6.40 -0.97
CA ASN A 19 -10.80 -7.72 -0.40
C ASN A 19 -9.42 -8.28 -0.77
N PHE A 20 -8.70 -7.62 -1.68
CA PHE A 20 -7.36 -8.07 -2.07
C PHE A 20 -6.36 -7.85 -0.93
N SER A 21 -5.25 -8.56 -1.03
CA SER A 21 -4.07 -8.42 -0.16
C SER A 21 -2.85 -7.91 -0.92
N ARG A 22 -3.04 -7.47 -2.17
CA ARG A 22 -2.01 -7.10 -3.15
C ARG A 22 -2.54 -5.96 -4.03
N LEU A 23 -1.65 -5.23 -4.70
CA LEU A 23 -2.06 -4.21 -5.66
C LEU A 23 -2.79 -4.85 -6.86
N PRO A 24 -3.94 -4.29 -7.28
CA PRO A 24 -4.69 -4.79 -8.43
C PRO A 24 -3.91 -4.49 -9.73
N ARG A 25 -4.08 -5.36 -10.72
CA ARG A 25 -3.60 -5.11 -12.09
C ARG A 25 -4.68 -4.42 -12.92
N TYR A 26 -4.30 -3.87 -14.06
CA TYR A 26 -5.28 -3.27 -14.99
C TYR A 26 -6.37 -4.25 -15.46
N LYS A 27 -6.04 -5.54 -15.64
CA LYS A 27 -7.08 -6.57 -15.87
C LYS A 27 -8.04 -6.72 -14.70
N ASP A 28 -7.55 -6.56 -13.46
CA ASP A 28 -8.40 -6.67 -12.27
C ASP A 28 -9.39 -5.50 -12.21
N ILE A 29 -8.92 -4.28 -12.55
CA ILE A 29 -9.76 -3.08 -12.69
C ILE A 29 -10.83 -3.28 -13.78
N LEU A 30 -10.44 -3.79 -14.95
CA LEU A 30 -11.37 -4.00 -16.07
C LEU A 30 -12.42 -5.08 -15.75
N GLY A 31 -11.99 -6.20 -15.16
CA GLY A 31 -12.88 -7.27 -14.74
C GLY A 31 -13.90 -6.82 -13.70
N ARG A 32 -13.47 -5.98 -12.74
CA ARG A 32 -14.36 -5.37 -11.74
C ARG A 32 -15.35 -4.40 -12.38
N TYR A 33 -14.89 -3.53 -13.28
CA TYR A 33 -15.76 -2.61 -14.01
C TYR A 33 -16.87 -3.35 -14.77
N HIS A 34 -16.52 -4.43 -15.49
CA HIS A 34 -17.50 -5.21 -16.24
C HIS A 34 -18.49 -5.95 -15.35
N PHE A 35 -18.05 -6.45 -14.20
CA PHE A 35 -18.93 -7.05 -13.22
C PHE A 35 -19.98 -6.03 -12.73
N LEU A 36 -19.52 -4.87 -12.26
CA LEU A 36 -20.42 -3.81 -11.79
C LEU A 36 -21.36 -3.34 -12.89
N GLN A 37 -20.86 -3.14 -14.11
CA GLN A 37 -21.69 -2.76 -15.25
C GLN A 37 -22.82 -3.76 -15.55
N LYS A 38 -22.57 -5.07 -15.35
CA LYS A 38 -23.55 -6.13 -15.56
C LYS A 38 -24.59 -6.15 -14.44
N GLU A 39 -24.15 -6.00 -13.19
CA GLU A 39 -25.02 -5.99 -12.01
C GLU A 39 -25.94 -4.77 -11.99
N SER A 40 -25.38 -3.59 -12.25
CA SER A 40 -26.09 -2.33 -12.04
C SER A 40 -26.80 -1.83 -13.31
N LYS A 41 -27.54 -2.71 -14.02
CA LYS A 41 -28.19 -2.43 -15.33
C LYS A 41 -28.70 -0.98 -15.43
N GLY A 42 -28.10 -0.16 -16.29
CA GLY A 42 -28.48 1.24 -16.50
C GLY A 42 -27.69 2.29 -15.70
N SER A 43 -26.82 1.89 -14.77
CA SER A 43 -25.98 2.84 -14.03
C SER A 43 -24.96 3.52 -14.93
N SER A 44 -24.75 4.80 -14.68
CA SER A 44 -23.74 5.58 -15.41
C SER A 44 -22.34 5.04 -15.15
N THR A 45 -21.45 5.18 -16.16
CA THR A 45 -20.03 4.86 -15.98
C THR A 45 -19.42 5.64 -14.81
N SER A 46 -19.87 6.88 -14.56
CA SER A 46 -19.37 7.67 -13.43
C SER A 46 -19.72 7.05 -12.08
N LEU A 47 -20.95 6.54 -11.90
CA LEU A 47 -21.38 5.90 -10.65
C LEU A 47 -20.57 4.63 -10.38
N ILE A 48 -20.39 3.78 -11.40
CA ILE A 48 -19.58 2.56 -11.31
C ILE A 48 -18.15 2.91 -10.89
N VAL A 49 -17.56 3.93 -11.51
CA VAL A 49 -16.19 4.37 -11.20
C VAL A 49 -16.10 4.94 -9.78
N SER A 50 -17.12 5.67 -9.29
CA SER A 50 -17.16 6.11 -7.89
C SER A 50 -17.09 4.96 -6.90
N ASN A 51 -17.84 3.87 -7.15
CA ASN A 51 -17.78 2.67 -6.31
C ASN A 51 -16.39 2.03 -6.34
N MET A 52 -15.76 1.96 -7.52
CA MET A 52 -14.40 1.42 -7.64
C MET A 52 -13.37 2.28 -6.92
N ILE A 53 -13.51 3.61 -6.92
CA ILE A 53 -12.63 4.52 -6.17
C ILE A 53 -12.70 4.23 -4.67
N TYR A 54 -13.90 4.00 -4.14
CA TYR A 54 -14.06 3.60 -2.74
C TYR A 54 -13.34 2.28 -2.44
N GLU A 55 -13.49 1.26 -3.29
CA GLU A 55 -12.80 -0.03 -3.12
C GLU A 55 -11.26 0.11 -3.20
N ILE A 56 -10.74 0.97 -4.09
CA ILE A 56 -9.31 1.25 -4.25
C ILE A 56 -8.76 1.98 -3.04
N ASN A 57 -9.41 3.04 -2.56
CA ASN A 57 -8.98 3.74 -1.36
C ASN A 57 -8.93 2.79 -0.16
N THR A 58 -9.99 2.01 0.04
CA THR A 58 -10.05 1.01 1.12
C THR A 58 -8.89 0.03 1.03
N LEU A 59 -8.56 -0.44 -0.17
CA LEU A 59 -7.43 -1.35 -0.38
C LEU A 59 -6.09 -0.69 -0.04
N TRP A 60 -5.83 0.53 -0.53
CA TRP A 60 -4.58 1.25 -0.27
C TRP A 60 -4.41 1.56 1.22
N THR A 61 -5.46 2.03 1.88
CA THR A 61 -5.46 2.28 3.33
C THR A 61 -5.22 1.01 4.12
N LYS A 62 -5.86 -0.11 3.76
CA LYS A 62 -5.64 -1.42 4.38
C LYS A 62 -4.18 -1.88 4.24
N MET A 63 -3.52 -1.49 3.16
CA MET A 63 -2.11 -1.80 2.88
C MET A 63 -1.14 -0.74 3.38
N SER A 64 -1.60 0.27 4.15
CA SER A 64 -0.77 1.38 4.60
C SER A 64 0.03 2.10 3.48
N ILE A 65 -0.45 2.03 2.23
CA ILE A 65 0.19 2.67 1.08
C ILE A 65 -0.46 4.05 0.86
N PRO A 66 0.33 5.12 0.67
CA PRO A 66 -0.20 6.45 0.35
C PRO A 66 -1.05 6.42 -0.91
N VAL A 67 -2.23 7.03 -0.87
CA VAL A 67 -3.17 7.05 -1.98
C VAL A 67 -3.31 8.45 -2.57
N MET A 68 -3.40 8.55 -3.89
CA MET A 68 -3.63 9.81 -4.60
C MET A 68 -5.08 10.28 -4.44
N SER A 69 -5.37 11.52 -4.85
CA SER A 69 -6.71 12.08 -4.76
C SER A 69 -7.73 11.30 -5.60
N ASN A 70 -8.99 11.24 -5.13
CA ASN A 70 -10.10 10.58 -5.83
C ASN A 70 -10.24 11.05 -7.29
N SER A 71 -10.02 12.33 -7.55
CA SER A 71 -10.06 12.91 -8.90
C SER A 71 -9.00 12.31 -9.83
N ASN A 72 -7.79 12.04 -9.33
CA ASN A 72 -6.73 11.41 -10.11
C ASN A 72 -7.01 9.93 -10.34
N ILE A 73 -7.47 9.21 -9.31
CA ILE A 73 -7.90 7.81 -9.45
C ILE A 73 -9.02 7.70 -10.50
N LYS A 74 -10.04 8.55 -10.40
CA LYS A 74 -11.16 8.64 -11.35
C LYS A 74 -10.65 8.83 -12.77
N ARG A 75 -9.75 9.80 -12.98
CA ARG A 75 -9.16 10.11 -14.29
C ARG A 75 -8.41 8.90 -14.85
N ASN A 76 -7.61 8.23 -14.04
CA ASN A 76 -6.85 7.05 -14.46
C ASN A 76 -7.77 5.91 -14.90
N ILE A 77 -8.80 5.59 -14.11
CA ILE A 77 -9.78 4.54 -14.44
C ILE A 77 -10.54 4.91 -15.72
N LEU A 78 -11.06 6.13 -15.84
CA LEU A 78 -11.81 6.57 -17.02
C LEU A 78 -10.96 6.56 -18.29
N ASN A 79 -9.72 7.04 -18.22
CA ASN A 79 -8.78 7.00 -19.34
C ASN A 79 -8.51 5.57 -19.81
N PHE A 80 -8.32 4.66 -18.85
CA PHE A 80 -8.10 3.25 -19.14
C PHE A 80 -9.34 2.58 -19.77
N ILE A 81 -10.54 2.82 -19.23
CA ILE A 81 -11.81 2.34 -19.80
C ILE A 81 -12.03 2.90 -21.20
N LYS A 82 -11.73 4.19 -21.43
CA LYS A 82 -11.83 4.83 -22.76
C LYS A 82 -10.88 4.15 -23.75
N LYS A 83 -9.62 3.94 -23.36
CA LYS A 83 -8.62 3.23 -24.18
C LYS A 83 -9.09 1.83 -24.54
N TYR A 84 -9.62 1.07 -23.58
CA TYR A 84 -10.22 -0.24 -23.80
C TYR A 84 -11.37 -0.18 -24.82
N LYS A 85 -12.34 0.73 -24.64
CA LYS A 85 -13.49 0.87 -25.56
C LYS A 85 -13.04 1.18 -26.99
N THR A 86 -12.03 2.02 -27.17
CA THR A 86 -11.48 2.34 -28.49
C THR A 86 -10.85 1.11 -29.17
N ILE A 87 -10.09 0.31 -28.41
CA ILE A 87 -9.42 -0.90 -28.93
C ILE A 87 -10.44 -2.01 -29.22
N SER A 88 -11.41 -2.21 -28.32
CA SER A 88 -12.44 -3.24 -28.49
C SER A 88 -13.38 -2.99 -29.66
N LYS A 89 -13.51 -1.76 -30.17
CA LYS A 89 -14.34 -1.42 -31.33
C LYS A 89 -13.65 -1.70 -32.68
N GLY A 90 -12.46 -2.30 -32.69
CA GLY A 90 -11.81 -2.77 -33.91
C GLY A 90 -11.15 -1.68 -34.75
N HIS A 91 -11.03 -0.45 -34.24
CA HIS A 91 -10.34 0.65 -34.94
C HIS A 91 -8.82 0.64 -34.70
N SER A 92 -8.31 -0.35 -33.97
CA SER A 92 -6.89 -0.47 -33.62
C SER A 92 -6.20 -1.56 -34.41
N ASN A 93 -5.04 -1.24 -34.96
CA ASN A 93 -4.14 -2.24 -35.56
C ASN A 93 -3.63 -3.27 -34.51
N LYS A 94 -3.14 -4.41 -35.00
CA LYS A 94 -2.66 -5.54 -34.18
C LYS A 94 -1.61 -5.14 -33.15
N SER A 95 -0.69 -4.24 -33.51
CA SER A 95 0.35 -3.72 -32.62
C SER A 95 -0.23 -2.97 -31.41
N LYS A 96 -1.20 -2.07 -31.62
CA LYS A 96 -1.88 -1.36 -30.52
C LYS A 96 -2.63 -2.31 -29.60
N MET A 97 -3.25 -3.36 -30.15
CA MET A 97 -3.93 -4.38 -29.36
C MET A 97 -2.95 -5.17 -28.48
N ASN A 98 -1.81 -5.58 -29.03
CA ASN A 98 -0.77 -6.27 -28.26
C ASN A 98 -0.25 -5.40 -27.12
N LYS A 99 0.13 -4.14 -27.40
CA LYS A 99 0.59 -3.20 -26.36
C LYS A 99 -0.45 -2.98 -25.25
N PHE A 100 -1.74 -2.97 -25.60
CA PHE A 100 -2.79 -2.88 -24.60
C PHE A 100 -2.89 -4.15 -23.77
N ASN A 101 -2.87 -5.33 -24.41
CA ASN A 101 -2.89 -6.61 -23.72
C ASN A 101 -1.72 -6.75 -22.75
N ASP A 102 -0.52 -6.31 -23.13
CA ASP A 102 0.64 -6.29 -22.25
C ASP A 102 0.38 -5.40 -21.03
N SER A 103 -0.20 -4.21 -21.25
CA SER A 103 -0.54 -3.28 -20.17
C SER A 103 -1.58 -3.81 -19.17
N LEU A 104 -2.38 -4.82 -19.54
CA LEU A 104 -3.34 -5.44 -18.63
C LEU A 104 -2.69 -6.17 -17.46
N ASN A 105 -1.46 -6.65 -17.65
CA ASN A 105 -0.70 -7.32 -16.60
C ASN A 105 0.04 -6.34 -15.69
N ASN A 106 0.13 -5.07 -16.07
CA ASN A 106 0.75 -4.04 -15.24
C ASN A 106 -0.12 -3.74 -14.02
N ILE A 107 0.54 -3.33 -12.93
CA ILE A 107 -0.12 -2.86 -11.71
C ILE A 107 -0.89 -1.58 -12.02
N PHE A 108 -2.12 -1.51 -11.53
CA PHE A 108 -2.85 -0.25 -11.41
C PHE A 108 -2.37 0.45 -10.15
N ASP A 109 -1.67 1.57 -10.33
CA ASP A 109 -1.03 2.29 -9.24
C ASP A 109 -1.79 3.57 -8.90
N ALA A 110 -2.41 3.59 -7.72
CA ALA A 110 -3.10 4.74 -7.16
C ALA A 110 -2.23 5.50 -6.14
N THR A 111 -0.92 5.31 -6.16
CA THR A 111 0.04 6.03 -5.30
C THR A 111 0.42 7.38 -5.91
N PRO A 112 0.55 8.47 -5.13
CA PRO A 112 1.00 9.76 -5.66
C PRO A 112 2.46 9.69 -6.16
N PRO A 113 2.91 10.62 -7.03
CA PRO A 113 4.28 10.60 -7.58
C PRO A 113 5.39 10.66 -6.52
N CYS A 114 5.15 11.38 -5.42
CA CYS A 114 6.06 11.48 -4.28
C CYS A 114 5.36 10.95 -3.02
N PRO A 115 5.27 9.61 -2.84
CA PRO A 115 4.58 9.03 -1.70
C PRO A 115 5.33 9.26 -0.40
N LYS A 116 4.60 9.69 0.62
CA LYS A 116 5.08 9.79 2.00
C LYS A 116 4.61 8.55 2.77
N PHE A 117 5.47 7.54 2.87
CA PHE A 117 5.20 6.35 3.68
C PHE A 117 5.34 6.66 5.16
N LEU A 118 4.56 5.97 5.99
CA LEU A 118 4.61 6.14 7.45
C LEU A 118 5.87 5.48 8.05
N CYS A 119 6.32 4.38 7.46
CA CYS A 119 7.52 3.67 7.88
C CYS A 119 8.25 3.02 6.70
N TYR A 120 9.44 2.48 6.98
CA TYR A 120 10.30 1.83 5.99
C TYR A 120 9.69 0.54 5.46
N GLU A 121 9.04 -0.25 6.32
CA GLU A 121 8.45 -1.54 5.99
C GLU A 121 7.31 -1.40 4.97
N ASP A 122 6.49 -0.37 5.10
CA ASP A 122 5.39 -0.10 4.14
C ASP A 122 5.94 0.32 2.78
N LYS A 123 7.04 1.09 2.76
CA LYS A 123 7.76 1.46 1.54
C LYS A 123 8.37 0.24 0.85
N GLU A 124 9.00 -0.64 1.62
CA GLU A 124 9.57 -1.88 1.11
C GLU A 124 8.49 -2.83 0.60
N PHE A 125 7.38 -2.97 1.34
CA PHE A 125 6.23 -3.75 0.89
C PHE A 125 5.71 -3.22 -0.45
N TYR A 126 5.55 -1.90 -0.58
CA TYR A 126 5.15 -1.28 -1.84
C TYR A 126 6.14 -1.57 -2.96
N ASN A 127 7.44 -1.41 -2.74
CA ASN A 127 8.48 -1.72 -3.73
C ASN A 127 8.41 -3.19 -4.17
N LEU A 128 8.20 -4.10 -3.21
CA LEU A 128 8.05 -5.52 -3.47
C LEU A 128 6.79 -5.84 -4.29
N GLN A 129 5.68 -5.13 -4.06
CA GLN A 129 4.52 -5.21 -4.95
C GLN A 129 4.90 -4.81 -6.37
N LYS A 130 5.63 -3.70 -6.53
CA LYS A 130 6.01 -3.14 -7.83
C LYS A 130 6.93 -4.08 -8.62
N THR A 131 7.97 -4.61 -7.99
CA THR A 131 8.93 -5.51 -8.63
C THR A 131 8.32 -6.87 -8.98
N SER A 132 7.40 -7.37 -8.16
CA SER A 132 6.74 -8.66 -8.37
C SER A 132 5.50 -8.61 -9.27
N GLY A 133 5.15 -7.44 -9.82
CA GLY A 133 3.94 -7.28 -10.63
C GLY A 133 2.64 -7.49 -9.83
N GLY A 134 2.66 -7.27 -8.52
CA GLY A 134 1.54 -7.48 -7.61
C GLY A 134 1.18 -8.96 -7.45
N SER A 135 2.16 -9.86 -7.52
CA SER A 135 1.98 -11.30 -7.23
C SER A 135 2.15 -11.62 -5.75
N ILE A 136 2.93 -10.80 -5.04
CA ILE A 136 3.13 -10.86 -3.60
C ILE A 136 1.96 -10.14 -2.93
N GLY A 137 1.55 -10.53 -1.73
CA GLY A 137 0.58 -9.80 -0.92
C GLY A 137 0.94 -9.86 0.55
N TYR A 138 0.20 -9.18 1.42
CA TYR A 138 0.49 -9.13 2.87
C TYR A 138 0.60 -10.50 3.56
N ILE A 139 -0.07 -11.52 3.03
CA ILE A 139 -0.10 -12.88 3.60
C ILE A 139 0.96 -13.78 2.94
N SER A 140 1.71 -13.28 1.95
CA SER A 140 2.71 -14.09 1.25
C SER A 140 3.84 -14.51 2.20
N LYS A 141 4.38 -15.72 1.98
CA LYS A 141 5.51 -16.24 2.76
C LYS A 141 6.69 -15.27 2.77
N LEU A 142 7.01 -14.70 1.61
CA LEU A 142 8.08 -13.71 1.45
C LEU A 142 7.92 -12.46 2.34
N MET A 143 6.68 -11.98 2.56
CA MET A 143 6.44 -10.86 3.49
C MET A 143 6.56 -11.26 4.95
N LYS A 144 6.19 -12.51 5.30
CA LYS A 144 6.38 -13.03 6.65
C LYS A 144 7.87 -13.17 6.97
N ASP A 145 8.64 -13.71 6.03
CA ASP A 145 10.08 -13.91 6.16
C ASP A 145 10.80 -12.55 6.28
N MET A 146 10.39 -11.53 5.51
CA MET A 146 10.94 -10.18 5.62
C MET A 146 10.66 -9.54 6.99
N LYS A 147 9.42 -9.65 7.51
CA LYS A 147 9.10 -9.16 8.85
C LYS A 147 9.87 -9.87 9.94
N LEU A 148 10.09 -11.18 9.79
CA LEU A 148 10.88 -11.96 10.73
C LEU A 148 12.35 -11.52 10.70
N ASN A 149 12.93 -11.32 9.52
CA ASN A 149 14.31 -10.85 9.38
C ASN A 149 14.52 -9.46 9.98
N ILE A 150 13.61 -8.51 9.76
CA ILE A 150 13.70 -7.17 10.36
C ILE A 150 13.60 -7.26 11.88
N PHE A 151 12.68 -8.08 12.40
CA PHE A 151 12.54 -8.30 13.85
C PHE A 151 13.82 -8.90 14.46
N CYS A 152 14.43 -9.90 13.81
CA CYS A 152 15.69 -10.49 14.26
C CYS A 152 16.84 -9.49 14.21
N GLN A 153 16.94 -8.68 13.16
CA GLN A 153 17.97 -7.64 13.04
C GLN A 153 17.84 -6.59 14.14
N LEU A 154 16.63 -6.14 14.45
CA LEU A 154 16.37 -5.21 15.54
C LEU A 154 16.76 -5.80 16.90
N ASN A 155 16.34 -7.04 17.19
CA ASN A 155 16.70 -7.69 18.47
C ASN A 155 18.20 -7.90 18.62
N ASN A 156 18.90 -8.29 17.55
CA ASN A 156 20.36 -8.44 17.59
C ASN A 156 21.05 -7.09 17.83
N THR A 157 20.49 -5.99 17.29
CA THR A 157 21.03 -4.65 17.53
C THR A 157 20.81 -4.24 18.99
N TYR A 158 19.67 -4.58 19.60
CA TYR A 158 19.42 -4.32 21.03
C TYR A 158 20.35 -5.12 21.94
N GLU A 159 20.62 -6.40 21.66
CA GLU A 159 21.58 -7.19 22.44
C GLU A 159 23.02 -6.66 22.30
N GLU A 160 23.38 -6.12 21.13
CA GLU A 160 24.69 -5.48 20.91
C GLU A 160 24.81 -4.15 21.70
N TYR A 161 23.71 -3.42 21.90
CA TYR A 161 23.67 -2.23 22.76
C TYR A 161 23.76 -2.58 24.25
N ASP A 162 23.05 -3.61 24.72
CA ASP A 162 23.17 -4.08 26.11
C ASP A 162 24.58 -4.59 26.42
N ALA A 163 25.26 -5.22 25.44
CA ALA A 163 26.66 -5.65 25.59
C ALA A 163 27.66 -4.48 25.59
N LEU A 164 27.36 -3.39 24.87
CA LEU A 164 28.21 -2.19 24.85
C LEU A 164 28.00 -1.27 26.06
N GLU A 165 26.85 -1.34 26.73
CA GLU A 165 26.57 -0.57 27.95
C GLU A 165 27.35 -1.13 29.16
N ASP A 166 27.69 -2.43 29.16
CA ASP A 166 28.57 -3.05 30.15
C ASP A 166 30.06 -2.74 29.94
N ASP A 167 30.49 -2.48 28.69
CA ASP A 167 31.90 -2.18 28.36
C ASP A 167 32.25 -0.68 28.44
N PHE A 168 31.27 0.22 28.55
CA PHE A 168 31.49 1.67 28.63
C PHE A 168 31.97 2.20 30.00
N LYS A 169 32.54 1.32 30.84
CA LYS A 169 33.27 1.70 32.06
C LYS A 169 34.79 1.78 31.91
N LEU A 170 35.37 1.58 30.73
CA LEU A 170 36.80 1.84 30.55
C LEU A 170 37.16 2.57 29.25
N ASN A 171 37.84 3.70 29.47
CA ASN A 171 38.81 4.37 28.60
C ASN A 171 38.29 5.22 27.42
N GLU A 172 38.35 6.52 27.69
CA GLU A 172 38.72 7.57 26.74
C GLU A 172 39.89 7.14 25.83
N LYS A 173 39.58 6.88 24.56
CA LYS A 173 40.41 7.34 23.43
C LYS A 173 39.59 7.34 22.15
N VAL A 174 39.28 8.55 21.71
CA VAL A 174 38.56 8.86 20.47
C VAL A 174 39.46 8.54 19.29
N ASP A 175 39.05 7.60 18.43
CA ASP A 175 39.62 7.43 17.10
C ASP A 175 38.53 7.51 16.02
N SER A 176 38.89 8.19 14.95
CA SER A 176 38.05 8.94 14.01
C SER A 176 37.28 8.11 12.95
N LYS A 177 36.78 6.92 13.31
CA LYS A 177 35.88 6.13 12.44
C LYS A 177 34.38 6.27 12.74
N ILE A 178 34.03 7.03 13.77
CA ILE A 178 32.66 7.27 14.23
C ILE A 178 32.11 8.55 13.56
N PHE A 179 31.90 8.52 12.25
CA PHE A 179 31.15 9.60 11.59
C PHE A 179 29.94 9.10 10.78
N VAL A 180 29.74 7.77 10.70
CA VAL A 180 28.59 7.18 10.00
C VAL A 180 27.49 6.73 10.97
N SER A 181 27.79 6.50 12.25
CA SER A 181 26.79 6.02 13.23
C SER A 181 26.06 7.13 14.01
N VAL A 182 26.54 8.38 13.98
CA VAL A 182 25.96 9.48 14.77
C VAL A 182 24.70 10.08 14.10
N ASN A 183 24.52 9.89 12.78
CA ASN A 183 23.33 10.38 12.08
C ASN A 183 22.13 9.43 12.15
N LEU A 184 22.34 8.15 12.46
CA LEU A 184 21.24 7.20 12.65
C LEU A 184 20.67 7.30 14.08
N THR A 185 21.55 7.55 15.06
CA THR A 185 21.19 7.67 16.47
C THR A 185 20.36 8.92 16.78
N SER A 186 20.60 10.06 16.13
CA SER A 186 19.73 11.25 16.31
C SER A 186 18.33 11.07 15.70
N TYR A 187 18.22 10.37 14.56
CA TYR A 187 16.94 10.09 13.90
C TYR A 187 16.10 9.07 14.67
N ILE A 188 16.75 8.10 15.32
CA ILE A 188 16.10 7.10 16.17
C ILE A 188 15.68 7.74 17.50
N ALA A 189 16.47 8.64 18.10
CA ALA A 189 16.07 9.35 19.31
C ALA A 189 14.80 10.18 19.11
N GLU A 190 14.66 10.90 17.99
CA GLU A 190 13.43 11.64 17.68
C GLU A 190 12.23 10.73 17.36
N SER A 191 12.48 9.59 16.70
CA SER A 191 11.44 8.61 16.36
C SER A 191 10.93 7.83 17.59
N VAL A 192 11.83 7.49 18.51
CA VAL A 192 11.51 6.81 19.78
C VAL A 192 10.87 7.80 20.76
N LEU A 193 11.36 9.04 20.88
CA LEU A 193 10.65 10.08 21.65
C LEU A 193 9.26 10.37 21.08
N GLY A 194 9.10 10.38 19.75
CA GLY A 194 7.80 10.51 19.10
C GLY A 194 6.84 9.37 19.45
N LEU A 195 7.31 8.11 19.43
CA LEU A 195 6.52 6.94 19.80
C LEU A 195 6.20 6.86 21.30
N VAL A 196 7.11 7.31 22.15
CA VAL A 196 6.89 7.40 23.61
C VAL A 196 5.90 8.52 23.93
N ASN A 197 6.00 9.69 23.29
CA ASN A 197 5.04 10.79 23.48
C ASN A 197 3.63 10.44 22.98
N ILE A 198 3.48 9.68 21.90
CA ILE A 198 2.16 9.23 21.41
C ILE A 198 1.54 8.20 22.37
N LYS A 199 2.33 7.29 22.96
CA LYS A 199 1.83 6.35 23.97
C LYS A 199 1.48 7.03 25.30
N CYS A 200 2.23 8.05 25.71
CA CYS A 200 1.93 8.83 26.91
C CYS A 200 0.71 9.75 26.74
N ALA A 201 0.54 10.39 25.57
CA ALA A 201 -0.63 11.22 25.28
C ALA A 201 -1.94 10.40 25.20
N LYS A 202 -1.89 9.19 24.65
CA LYS A 202 -3.05 8.27 24.65
C LYS A 202 -3.42 7.77 26.04
N ARG A 203 -2.45 7.51 26.93
CA ARG A 203 -2.75 7.11 28.32
C ARG A 203 -3.30 8.27 29.15
N GLY A 204 -2.77 9.48 28.98
CA GLY A 204 -3.26 10.69 29.67
C GLY A 204 -4.68 11.09 29.25
N ALA A 205 -5.01 11.00 27.96
CA ALA A 205 -6.36 11.33 27.47
C ALA A 205 -7.42 10.29 27.91
N ILE A 206 -7.05 9.02 28.04
CA ILE A 206 -7.96 7.96 28.52
C ILE A 206 -8.17 8.06 30.04
N GLN A 207 -7.15 8.43 30.82
CA GLN A 207 -7.31 8.67 32.26
C GLN A 207 -8.16 9.91 32.57
N LYS A 208 -8.03 10.99 31.78
CA LYS A 208 -8.84 12.21 31.97
C LYS A 208 -10.32 12.00 31.58
N GLY A 209 -10.59 11.18 30.56
CA GLY A 209 -11.97 10.82 30.19
C GLY A 209 -12.67 9.91 31.21
N LEU A 210 -11.92 9.16 32.03
CA LEU A 210 -12.47 8.30 33.08
C LEU A 210 -12.65 9.02 34.43
N SER A 211 -11.88 10.09 34.70
CA SER A 211 -12.10 10.93 35.89
C SER A 211 -13.33 11.83 35.75
N ASP A 212 -13.67 12.26 34.54
CA ASP A 212 -14.77 13.22 34.30
C ASP A 212 -16.17 12.56 34.29
N ILE A 213 -16.24 11.22 34.22
CA ILE A 213 -17.51 10.46 34.28
C ILE A 213 -17.94 10.14 35.73
N ASN A 214 -17.01 10.19 36.70
CA ASN A 214 -17.30 9.86 38.11
C ASN A 214 -17.62 11.09 38.98
N THR A 215 -17.79 12.28 38.39
CA THR A 215 -18.07 13.54 39.12
C THR A 215 -19.37 14.23 38.71
N THR A 216 -20.25 13.55 37.99
CA THR A 216 -21.64 14.02 37.76
C THR A 216 -22.65 13.06 38.39
N ASN A 217 -22.86 13.26 39.70
CA ASN A 217 -24.12 13.05 40.41
C ASN A 217 -24.15 13.98 41.62
#